data_AF-A0A2R6FSN5-F1
#
_entry.id   AF-A0A2R6FSN5-F1
#
_cell.length_a   1.000
_cell.length_b   1.000
_cell.length_c   1.000
_cell.angle_alpha   90.00
_cell.angle_beta   90.00
_cell.angle_gamma   90.00
#
_symmetry.space_group_name_H-M   'P 1'
#
loop_
_entity.id
_entity.type
_entity.pdbx_description
1 polymer ?
#
loop_
_entity_poly.entity_id
_entity_poly.type
_entity_poly.pdbx_seq_one_letter_code
_entity_poly.pdbx_strand_id
1 'polypeptide(L)'
;MKFIEELVVEEFLPTFRSMLAEALRKRGLTQSEVANLLGISQSAVSKYVHGEVERNDRLLSDRRMEELVERLAEGLASGEMSPVQALVEAEVFVRRLEQGDTLAQRHEEEMPALAEYGDDRFAIHDPESTVRAAEEVLASLRRGVRILENTDDFPDLVPAVGSNIAECLPDATDIEDVAAVPGRILDLEGTTAVPADPEFGVSEHVASVLLAARAGGSDARATLNVRYGPDMVETLTDAGHTAVEFDAEADLEPAVADALADRPDADVLYQTGGFGVEPVLYVLAADAPTAARIVREV
;
A
#
# COMPACT_ATOMS: atom_id res chain seq x y z
N MET A 1 -9.76 12.48 1.62
CA MET A 1 -8.30 12.74 1.65
C MET A 1 -8.07 13.84 2.67
N LYS A 2 -7.57 13.47 3.83
CA LYS A 2 -7.06 14.35 4.88
C LYS A 2 -5.54 14.22 4.85
N PHE A 3 -4.81 15.32 4.96
CA PHE A 3 -3.35 15.33 5.08
C PHE A 3 -2.96 15.29 6.57
N ILE A 4 -1.85 14.64 6.95
CA ILE A 4 -1.41 14.65 8.35
C ILE A 4 -1.00 16.05 8.80
N GLU A 5 -0.50 16.87 7.86
CA GLU A 5 -0.13 18.26 8.09
C GLU A 5 -1.33 19.13 8.47
N GLU A 6 -2.56 18.75 8.08
CA GLU A 6 -3.77 19.39 8.59
C GLU A 6 -3.95 19.11 10.09
N LEU A 7 -3.70 17.88 10.55
CA LEU A 7 -3.75 17.52 11.98
C LEU A 7 -2.63 18.20 12.79
N VAL A 8 -1.46 18.42 12.17
CA VAL A 8 -0.41 19.25 12.77
C VAL A 8 -0.92 20.69 13.01
N VAL A 9 -1.64 21.26 12.05
CA VAL A 9 -2.18 22.62 12.14
C VAL A 9 -3.40 22.73 13.06
N GLU A 10 -4.28 21.73 13.05
CA GLU A 10 -5.57 21.73 13.75
C GLU A 10 -5.46 21.22 15.20
N GLU A 11 -4.57 20.27 15.49
CA GLU A 11 -4.49 19.61 16.80
C GLU A 11 -3.14 19.86 17.51
N PHE A 12 -2.01 19.63 16.82
CA PHE A 12 -0.68 19.77 17.44
C PHE A 12 -0.32 21.21 17.76
N LEU A 13 -0.30 22.10 16.76
CA LEU A 13 0.14 23.48 16.94
C LEU A 13 -0.69 24.26 17.97
N PRO A 14 -2.03 24.12 18.06
CA PRO A 14 -2.82 24.78 19.11
C PRO A 14 -2.50 24.26 20.52
N THR A 15 -2.32 22.94 20.66
CA THR A 15 -1.99 22.29 21.95
C THR A 15 -0.58 22.68 22.40
N PHE A 16 0.42 22.45 21.55
CA PHE A 16 1.83 22.76 21.82
C PHE A 16 2.07 24.25 22.09
N ARG A 17 1.52 25.16 21.26
CA ARG A 17 1.66 26.61 21.49
C ARG A 17 0.96 27.06 22.77
N SER A 18 -0.16 26.43 23.15
CA SER A 18 -0.80 26.70 24.44
C SER A 18 0.12 26.35 25.60
N MET A 19 0.63 25.11 25.63
CA MET A 19 1.50 24.63 26.70
C MET A 19 2.79 25.46 26.79
N LEU A 20 3.44 25.76 25.65
CA LEU A 20 4.66 26.56 25.61
C LEU A 20 4.43 28.03 25.99
N ALA A 21 3.33 28.65 25.57
CA ALA A 21 2.98 30.00 26.00
C ALA A 21 2.74 30.06 27.52
N GLU A 22 2.02 29.08 28.09
CA GLU A 22 1.84 28.97 29.55
C GLU A 22 3.17 28.75 30.29
N ALA A 23 4.04 27.85 29.80
CA ALA A 23 5.32 27.52 30.41
C ALA A 23 6.30 28.71 30.40
N LEU A 24 6.31 29.52 29.33
CA LEU A 24 7.07 30.78 29.25
C LEU A 24 6.46 31.87 30.15
N ARG A 25 5.13 31.97 30.24
CA ARG A 25 4.46 32.92 31.16
C ARG A 25 4.74 32.58 32.62
N LYS A 26 4.77 31.30 33.01
CA LYS A 26 5.17 30.82 34.35
C LYS A 26 6.61 31.22 34.69
N ARG A 27 7.48 31.35 33.68
CA ARG A 27 8.89 31.81 33.78
C ARG A 27 9.05 33.35 33.74
N GLY A 28 7.96 34.10 33.75
CA GLY A 28 7.96 35.57 33.93
C GLY A 28 7.97 36.40 32.66
N LEU A 29 8.04 35.80 31.46
CA LEU A 29 8.01 36.54 30.19
C LEU A 29 6.66 37.24 30.00
N THR A 30 6.67 38.43 29.40
CA THR A 30 5.46 39.14 28.97
C THR A 30 4.80 38.46 27.76
N GLN A 31 3.51 38.74 27.51
CA GLN A 31 2.84 38.22 26.31
C GLN A 31 3.53 38.67 25.01
N SER A 32 4.15 39.85 24.98
CA SER A 32 4.86 40.38 23.81
C SER A 32 6.18 39.67 23.56
N GLU A 33 6.92 39.31 24.62
CA GLU A 33 8.13 38.48 24.49
C GLU A 33 7.79 37.07 24.03
N VAL A 34 6.75 36.46 24.59
CA VAL A 34 6.25 35.14 24.13
C VAL A 34 5.79 35.20 22.67
N ALA A 35 5.10 36.28 22.25
CA ALA A 35 4.67 36.47 20.87
C ALA A 35 5.86 36.53 19.89
N ASN A 36 6.91 37.26 20.26
CA ASN A 36 8.14 37.36 19.47
C ASN A 36 8.87 36.01 19.37
N LEU A 37 8.95 35.23 20.46
CA LEU A 37 9.60 33.91 20.48
C LEU A 37 8.82 32.87 19.65
N LEU A 38 7.48 32.89 19.72
CA LEU A 38 6.61 31.94 19.01
C LEU A 38 6.28 32.35 17.56
N GLY A 39 6.69 33.54 17.11
CA GLY A 39 6.42 34.05 15.76
C GLY A 39 4.94 34.34 15.47
N ILE A 40 4.15 34.67 16.49
CA ILE A 40 2.69 34.90 16.41
C ILE A 40 2.30 36.26 16.99
N SER A 41 1.04 36.67 16.85
CA SER A 41 0.56 37.91 17.46
C SER A 41 0.42 37.80 18.99
N GLN A 42 0.58 38.92 19.70
CA GLN A 42 0.25 39.00 21.13
C GLN A 42 -1.20 38.60 21.42
N SER A 43 -2.12 38.90 20.49
CA SER A 43 -3.52 38.48 20.61
C SER A 43 -3.70 36.96 20.56
N ALA A 44 -2.91 36.24 19.75
CA ALA A 44 -2.91 34.78 19.74
C ALA A 44 -2.34 34.21 21.04
N VAL A 45 -1.23 34.76 21.56
CA VAL A 45 -0.70 34.42 22.89
C VAL A 45 -1.74 34.64 23.99
N SER A 46 -2.52 35.73 23.91
CA SER A 46 -3.58 35.97 24.88
C SER A 46 -4.64 34.88 24.85
N LYS A 47 -5.11 34.45 23.68
CA LYS A 47 -6.08 33.34 23.56
C LYS A 47 -5.54 32.05 24.16
N TYR A 48 -4.30 31.68 23.81
CA TYR A 48 -3.64 30.48 24.31
C TYR A 48 -3.57 30.45 25.84
N VAL A 49 -3.12 31.53 26.47
CA VAL A 49 -2.94 31.64 27.92
C VAL A 49 -4.27 31.68 28.71
N HIS A 50 -5.36 32.12 28.09
CA HIS A 50 -6.70 32.13 28.71
C HIS A 50 -7.53 30.87 28.40
N GLY A 51 -6.97 29.88 27.68
CA GLY A 51 -7.69 28.66 27.32
C GLY A 51 -8.78 28.87 26.25
N GLU A 52 -8.71 29.94 25.46
CA GLU A 52 -9.68 30.28 24.41
C GLU A 52 -9.41 29.55 23.07
N VAL A 53 -8.62 28.47 23.11
CA VAL A 53 -8.25 27.66 21.96
C VAL A 53 -8.41 26.20 22.32
N GLU A 54 -9.03 25.44 21.43
CA GLU A 54 -9.19 23.99 21.54
C GLU A 54 -7.82 23.29 21.58
N ARG A 55 -7.75 22.19 22.34
CA ARG A 55 -6.54 21.41 22.58
C ARG A 55 -6.91 19.93 22.46
N ASN A 56 -6.01 19.12 21.92
CA ASN A 56 -6.20 17.68 21.86
C ASN A 56 -5.77 17.05 23.20
N ASP A 57 -6.67 16.32 23.87
CA ASP A 57 -6.43 15.71 25.18
C ASP A 57 -5.33 14.62 25.18
N ARG A 58 -5.17 13.86 24.08
CA ARG A 58 -4.11 12.85 23.93
C ARG A 58 -2.74 13.51 23.87
N LEU A 59 -2.61 14.61 23.12
CA LEU A 59 -1.38 15.40 23.04
C LEU A 59 -1.10 16.17 24.34
N LEU A 60 -2.12 16.75 24.96
CA LEU A 60 -2.02 17.48 26.22
C LEU A 60 -1.55 16.59 27.40
N SER A 61 -1.88 15.30 27.35
CA SER A 61 -1.47 14.30 28.35
C SER A 61 -0.23 13.49 27.98
N ASP A 62 0.39 13.75 26.82
CA ASP A 62 1.66 13.11 26.44
C ASP A 62 2.81 13.71 27.25
N ARG A 63 3.33 12.91 28.19
CA ARG A 63 4.50 13.26 29.01
C ARG A 63 5.72 13.71 28.20
N ARG A 64 5.89 13.23 26.97
CA ARG A 64 6.99 13.63 26.07
C ARG A 64 6.76 15.04 25.52
N MET A 65 5.52 15.43 25.30
CA MET A 65 5.15 16.81 24.96
C MET A 65 5.38 17.73 26.16
N GLU A 66 4.98 17.32 27.37
CA GLU A 66 5.28 18.07 28.61
C GLU A 66 6.80 18.27 28.82
N GLU A 67 7.57 17.18 28.74
CA GLU A 67 9.04 17.19 28.88
C GLU A 67 9.72 18.02 27.76
N LEU A 68 9.21 17.98 26.53
CA LEU A 68 9.66 18.88 25.46
C LEU A 68 9.38 20.34 25.82
N VAL A 69 8.12 20.68 26.11
CA VAL A 69 7.68 22.05 26.39
C VAL A 69 8.44 22.67 27.55
N GLU A 70 8.66 21.95 28.65
CA GLU A 70 9.39 22.49 29.80
C GLU A 70 10.88 22.76 29.47
N ARG A 71 11.55 21.87 28.72
CA ARG A 71 12.93 22.09 28.23
C ARG A 71 13.02 23.29 27.30
N LEU A 72 12.08 23.41 26.34
CA LEU A 72 12.03 24.55 25.42
C LEU A 72 11.77 25.86 26.17
N ALA A 73 10.81 25.86 27.10
CA ALA A 73 10.48 27.04 27.89
C ALA A 73 11.63 27.50 28.78
N GLU A 74 12.41 26.58 29.36
CA GLU A 74 13.61 26.89 30.13
C GLU A 74 14.70 27.49 29.25
N GLY A 75 15.10 26.79 28.18
CA GLY A 75 16.18 27.26 27.29
C GLY A 75 15.87 28.58 26.58
N LEU A 76 14.61 28.81 26.18
CA LEU A 76 14.20 30.08 25.56
C LEU A 76 14.12 31.22 26.59
N ALA A 77 13.79 30.94 27.85
CA ALA A 77 13.74 31.95 28.91
C ALA A 77 15.14 32.30 29.46
N SER A 78 16.07 31.34 29.51
CA SER A 78 17.48 31.60 29.86
C SER A 78 18.26 32.28 28.72
N GLY A 79 17.79 32.11 27.48
CA GLY A 79 18.50 32.56 26.27
C GLY A 79 19.60 31.59 25.81
N GLU A 80 19.73 30.44 26.45
CA GLU A 80 20.66 29.37 26.04
C GLU A 80 20.19 28.64 24.77
N MET A 81 18.89 28.67 24.49
CA MET A 81 18.27 28.11 23.29
C MET A 81 17.78 29.22 22.35
N SER A 82 18.07 29.09 21.07
CA SER A 82 17.52 29.98 20.04
C SER A 82 16.13 29.53 19.58
N PRO A 83 15.27 30.42 19.04
CA PRO A 83 14.00 30.03 18.42
C PRO A 83 14.17 29.01 17.28
N VAL A 84 15.29 29.05 16.55
CA VAL A 84 15.60 28.07 15.50
C VAL A 84 15.87 26.69 16.08
N GLN A 85 16.59 26.60 17.21
CA GLN A 85 16.80 25.32 17.89
C GLN A 85 15.48 24.77 18.48
N ALA A 86 14.66 25.64 19.07
CA ALA A 86 13.35 25.24 19.58
C ALA A 86 12.41 24.76 18.47
N LEU A 87 12.45 25.37 17.28
CA LEU A 87 11.77 24.89 16.09
C LEU A 87 12.28 23.49 15.70
N VAL A 88 13.59 23.27 15.57
CA VAL A 88 14.14 21.96 15.21
C VAL A 88 13.74 20.86 16.19
N GLU A 89 13.78 21.11 17.50
CA GLU A 89 13.31 20.15 18.51
C GLU A 89 11.79 19.85 18.39
N ALA A 90 10.97 20.85 18.05
CA ALA A 90 9.53 20.68 17.84
C ALA A 90 9.22 19.90 16.56
N GLU A 91 9.87 20.23 15.43
CA GLU A 91 9.72 19.51 14.15
C GLU A 91 10.18 18.04 14.27
N VAL A 92 11.27 17.78 15.00
CA VAL A 92 11.72 16.40 15.31
C VAL A 92 10.69 15.66 16.16
N PHE A 93 9.95 16.35 17.03
CA PHE A 93 8.89 15.73 17.82
C PHE A 93 7.63 15.47 16.99
N VAL A 94 7.20 16.42 16.15
CA VAL A 94 6.11 16.22 15.16
C VAL A 94 6.39 14.99 14.30
N ARG A 95 7.58 14.89 13.70
CA ARG A 95 7.95 13.75 12.86
C ARG A 95 7.94 12.40 13.58
N ARG A 96 8.19 12.37 14.90
CA ARG A 96 8.01 11.15 15.71
C ARG A 96 6.55 10.81 15.93
N LEU A 97 5.68 11.81 16.10
CA LEU A 97 4.25 11.62 16.27
C LEU A 97 3.56 11.14 14.97
N GLU A 98 4.10 11.50 13.82
CA GLU A 98 3.69 11.06 12.48
C GLU A 98 4.11 9.61 12.18
N GLN A 99 5.17 9.11 12.83
CA GLN A 99 5.73 7.76 12.61
C GLN A 99 5.12 6.72 13.56
N GLY A 100 3.86 6.38 13.35
CA GLY A 100 3.14 5.30 14.06
C GLY A 100 2.66 5.61 15.47
N ASP A 101 2.65 6.89 15.82
CA ASP A 101 2.28 7.40 17.14
C ASP A 101 1.05 8.31 16.99
N THR A 102 0.88 9.30 17.86
CA THR A 102 -0.42 9.93 18.13
C THR A 102 -1.00 10.69 16.95
N LEU A 103 -0.18 11.36 16.13
CA LEU A 103 -0.68 12.04 14.91
C LEU A 103 -0.98 11.01 13.81
N ALA A 104 -0.18 9.96 13.70
CA ALA A 104 -0.39 8.88 12.76
C ALA A 104 -1.71 8.13 13.03
N GLN A 105 -2.00 7.86 14.32
CA GLN A 105 -3.27 7.28 14.77
C GLN A 105 -4.47 8.20 14.51
N ARG A 106 -4.32 9.52 14.75
CA ARG A 106 -5.36 10.50 14.39
C ARG A 106 -5.57 10.58 12.87
N HIS A 107 -4.51 10.36 12.07
CA HIS A 107 -4.61 10.32 10.61
C HIS A 107 -5.34 9.09 10.10
N GLU A 108 -5.09 7.92 10.70
CA GLU A 108 -5.84 6.68 10.47
C GLU A 108 -7.33 6.85 10.85
N GLU A 109 -7.63 7.47 12.00
CA GLU A 109 -9.02 7.82 12.39
C GLU A 109 -9.68 8.77 11.36
N GLU A 110 -8.89 9.69 10.80
CA GLU A 110 -9.13 10.58 9.65
C GLU A 110 -9.46 9.91 8.31
N MET A 111 -8.75 8.82 8.05
CA MET A 111 -8.65 8.12 6.78
C MET A 111 -8.69 6.62 7.04
N PRO A 112 -9.86 6.04 7.40
CA PRO A 112 -9.93 4.66 7.91
C PRO A 112 -9.39 3.58 6.96
N ALA A 113 -9.38 3.83 5.65
CA ALA A 113 -8.77 2.94 4.65
C ALA A 113 -7.25 2.75 4.85
N LEU A 114 -6.57 3.62 5.62
CA LEU A 114 -5.16 3.41 5.97
C LEU A 114 -4.95 2.19 6.88
N ALA A 115 -5.98 1.76 7.63
CA ALA A 115 -5.89 0.58 8.49
C ALA A 115 -5.63 -0.73 7.71
N GLU A 116 -5.92 -0.76 6.41
CA GLU A 116 -5.74 -1.91 5.53
C GLU A 116 -4.25 -2.22 5.25
N TYR A 117 -3.34 -1.25 5.44
CA TYR A 117 -1.91 -1.38 5.08
C TYR A 117 -0.98 -1.74 6.24
N GLY A 118 -1.51 -2.38 7.30
CA GLY A 118 -0.68 -2.91 8.40
C GLY A 118 0.23 -1.86 9.05
N ASP A 119 1.41 -2.26 9.53
CA ASP A 119 2.33 -1.35 10.23
C ASP A 119 2.95 -0.26 9.34
N ASP A 120 2.95 -0.45 8.01
CA ASP A 120 3.49 0.51 7.05
C ASP A 120 2.55 1.70 6.74
N ARG A 121 1.29 1.65 7.18
CA ARG A 121 0.29 2.71 6.99
C ARG A 121 0.74 4.11 7.43
N PHE A 122 1.75 4.17 8.30
CA PHE A 122 2.34 5.39 8.84
C PHE A 122 3.51 5.95 8.01
N ALA A 123 3.97 5.22 6.98
CA ALA A 123 5.02 5.66 6.05
C ALA A 123 4.47 6.53 4.90
N ILE A 124 3.31 7.16 5.04
CA ILE A 124 2.57 7.82 3.93
C ILE A 124 3.32 8.96 3.20
N HIS A 125 4.39 9.49 3.79
CA HIS A 125 5.29 10.48 3.16
C HIS A 125 6.50 9.86 2.47
N ASP A 126 6.75 8.56 2.64
CA ASP A 126 7.84 7.86 1.99
C ASP A 126 7.42 7.57 0.53
N PRO A 127 8.17 8.07 -0.47
CA PRO A 127 7.90 7.75 -1.87
C PRO A 127 8.04 6.27 -2.17
N GLU A 128 8.75 5.48 -1.34
CA GLU A 128 8.92 4.04 -1.49
C GLU A 128 8.04 3.24 -0.49
N SER A 129 7.00 3.88 0.08
CA SER A 129 6.06 3.22 1.00
C SER A 129 5.28 2.07 0.34
N THR A 130 5.05 1.00 1.10
CA THR A 130 4.24 -0.14 0.66
C THR A 130 2.79 0.27 0.39
N VAL A 131 2.24 1.25 1.11
CA VAL A 131 0.92 1.88 0.81
C VAL A 131 0.85 2.37 -0.63
N ARG A 132 1.90 3.06 -1.11
CA ARG A 132 1.96 3.55 -2.48
C ARG A 132 2.13 2.40 -3.48
N ALA A 133 3.03 1.46 -3.20
CA ALA A 133 3.24 0.29 -4.06
C ALA A 133 1.93 -0.54 -4.20
N ALA A 134 1.18 -0.68 -3.11
CA ALA A 134 -0.09 -1.39 -3.06
C ALA A 134 -1.18 -0.70 -3.89
N GLU A 135 -1.40 0.62 -3.77
CA GLU A 135 -2.37 1.29 -4.67
C GLU A 135 -1.88 1.37 -6.12
N GLU A 136 -0.56 1.38 -6.39
CA GLU A 136 -0.04 1.24 -7.76
C GLU A 136 -0.38 -0.14 -8.36
N VAL A 137 -0.25 -1.22 -7.57
CA VAL A 137 -0.66 -2.60 -7.93
C VAL A 137 -2.19 -2.70 -8.10
N LEU A 138 -2.99 -2.19 -7.16
CA LEU A 138 -4.46 -2.22 -7.27
C LEU A 138 -4.95 -1.40 -8.47
N ALA A 139 -4.36 -0.22 -8.72
CA ALA A 139 -4.64 0.55 -9.93
C ALA A 139 -4.18 -0.17 -11.20
N SER A 140 -3.16 -1.02 -11.14
CA SER A 140 -2.71 -1.88 -12.25
C SER A 140 -3.71 -2.99 -12.53
N LEU A 141 -4.15 -3.72 -11.50
CA LEU A 141 -5.18 -4.75 -11.61
C LEU A 141 -6.50 -4.20 -12.14
N ARG A 142 -6.99 -3.06 -11.62
CA ARG A 142 -8.21 -2.40 -12.13
C ARG A 142 -8.09 -2.02 -13.63
N ARG A 143 -6.87 -1.74 -14.13
CA ARG A 143 -6.63 -1.55 -15.59
C ARG A 143 -6.61 -2.88 -16.35
N GLY A 144 -6.00 -3.93 -15.78
CA GLY A 144 -5.96 -5.28 -16.36
C GLY A 144 -7.36 -5.88 -16.49
N VAL A 145 -8.13 -5.89 -15.40
CA VAL A 145 -9.54 -6.30 -15.37
C VAL A 145 -10.35 -5.57 -16.44
N ARG A 146 -10.23 -4.23 -16.53
CA ARG A 146 -10.92 -3.45 -17.57
C ARG A 146 -10.54 -3.86 -19.00
N ILE A 147 -9.32 -4.31 -19.25
CA ILE A 147 -8.93 -4.82 -20.58
C ILE A 147 -9.68 -6.12 -20.88
N LEU A 148 -9.80 -7.02 -19.90
CA LEU A 148 -10.55 -8.28 -20.03
C LEU A 148 -12.06 -8.06 -20.20
N GLU A 149 -12.65 -7.13 -19.43
CA GLU A 149 -14.07 -6.74 -19.58
C GLU A 149 -14.40 -6.12 -20.95
N ASN A 150 -13.41 -5.53 -21.63
CA ASN A 150 -13.56 -4.94 -22.98
C ASN A 150 -12.94 -5.83 -24.08
N THR A 151 -12.74 -7.11 -23.81
CA THR A 151 -12.28 -8.12 -24.79
C THR A 151 -13.44 -9.07 -25.06
N ASP A 152 -14.10 -8.92 -26.21
CA ASP A 152 -15.36 -9.60 -26.55
C ASP A 152 -15.26 -11.14 -26.45
N ASP A 153 -14.12 -11.71 -26.86
CA ASP A 153 -13.89 -13.16 -26.90
C ASP A 153 -13.27 -13.73 -25.59
N PHE A 154 -13.00 -12.90 -24.57
CA PHE A 154 -12.41 -13.37 -23.30
C PHE A 154 -13.26 -14.42 -22.56
N PRO A 155 -14.62 -14.40 -22.56
CA PRO A 155 -15.42 -15.44 -21.93
C PRO A 155 -15.10 -16.87 -22.40
N ASP A 156 -14.77 -17.07 -23.68
CA ASP A 156 -14.40 -18.38 -24.25
C ASP A 156 -13.02 -18.89 -23.74
N LEU A 157 -12.25 -18.01 -23.09
CA LEU A 157 -10.95 -18.28 -22.47
C LEU A 157 -11.06 -18.52 -20.96
N VAL A 158 -12.24 -18.38 -20.34
CA VAL A 158 -12.44 -18.63 -18.91
C VAL A 158 -12.55 -20.15 -18.65
N PRO A 159 -11.74 -20.75 -17.75
CA PRO A 159 -11.86 -22.16 -17.38
C PRO A 159 -13.06 -22.39 -16.44
N ALA A 160 -13.48 -23.64 -16.25
CA ALA A 160 -14.61 -23.97 -15.37
C ALA A 160 -14.35 -23.61 -13.88
N VAL A 161 -13.08 -23.57 -13.45
CA VAL A 161 -12.68 -23.02 -12.14
C VAL A 161 -12.64 -21.49 -12.07
N GLY A 162 -12.93 -20.78 -13.17
CA GLY A 162 -12.84 -19.32 -13.29
C GLY A 162 -11.42 -18.80 -13.51
N SER A 163 -11.31 -17.66 -14.17
CA SER A 163 -10.07 -16.93 -14.38
C SER A 163 -9.78 -15.98 -13.23
N ASN A 164 -8.53 -15.75 -12.90
CA ASN A 164 -8.14 -14.64 -12.06
C ASN A 164 -6.92 -13.94 -12.65
N ILE A 165 -6.85 -12.64 -12.41
CA ILE A 165 -5.68 -11.82 -12.68
C ILE A 165 -5.10 -11.38 -11.33
N ALA A 166 -3.82 -11.64 -11.13
CA ALA A 166 -3.12 -11.33 -9.90
C ALA A 166 -1.88 -10.48 -10.19
N GLU A 167 -1.53 -9.56 -9.29
CA GLU A 167 -0.30 -8.77 -9.34
C GLU A 167 0.24 -8.58 -7.92
N CYS A 168 1.55 -8.73 -7.74
CA CYS A 168 2.21 -8.73 -6.44
C CYS A 168 3.04 -7.47 -6.20
N LEU A 169 3.32 -7.19 -4.93
CA LEU A 169 4.31 -6.18 -4.55
C LEU A 169 5.72 -6.55 -5.09
N PRO A 170 6.64 -5.58 -5.29
CA PRO A 170 7.97 -5.85 -5.83
C PRO A 170 8.78 -6.89 -5.04
N ASP A 171 8.65 -6.86 -3.71
CA ASP A 171 9.37 -7.73 -2.77
C ASP A 171 8.46 -8.83 -2.18
N ALA A 172 7.35 -9.17 -2.86
CA ALA A 172 6.36 -10.13 -2.39
C ALA A 172 6.95 -11.51 -2.03
N THR A 173 6.60 -12.02 -0.85
CA THR A 173 7.03 -13.32 -0.31
C THR A 173 5.88 -14.24 0.09
N ASP A 174 4.69 -13.72 0.36
CA ASP A 174 3.51 -14.51 0.69
C ASP A 174 2.24 -14.06 -0.06
N ILE A 175 1.11 -14.71 0.20
CA ILE A 175 -0.16 -14.49 -0.49
C ILE A 175 -0.77 -13.11 -0.15
N GLU A 176 -0.49 -12.57 1.03
CA GLU A 176 -0.99 -11.25 1.45
C GLU A 176 -0.28 -10.12 0.66
N ASP A 177 0.93 -10.36 0.15
CA ASP A 177 1.65 -9.47 -0.78
C ASP A 177 1.09 -9.49 -2.22
N VAL A 178 0.07 -10.31 -2.50
CA VAL A 178 -0.52 -10.48 -3.85
C VAL A 178 -1.98 -10.03 -3.88
N ALA A 179 -2.29 -9.09 -4.77
CA ALA A 179 -3.66 -8.66 -5.05
C ALA A 179 -4.25 -9.39 -6.25
N ALA A 180 -5.56 -9.66 -6.21
CA ALA A 180 -6.31 -10.35 -7.26
C ALA A 180 -7.81 -10.03 -7.17
N VAL A 181 -8.64 -10.56 -8.08
CA VAL A 181 -10.11 -10.38 -8.02
C VAL A 181 -10.73 -11.35 -7.01
N PRO A 182 -11.46 -10.87 -5.97
CA PRO A 182 -12.22 -11.72 -5.07
C PRO A 182 -13.33 -12.47 -5.82
N GLY A 183 -13.47 -13.77 -5.57
CA GLY A 183 -14.49 -14.60 -6.22
C GLY A 183 -14.22 -14.99 -7.69
N ARG A 184 -13.08 -14.55 -8.26
CA ARG A 184 -12.63 -14.80 -9.65
C ARG A 184 -13.48 -14.13 -10.73
N ILE A 185 -12.91 -13.98 -11.91
CA ILE A 185 -13.57 -13.55 -13.14
C ILE A 185 -14.24 -14.77 -13.77
N LEU A 186 -15.52 -14.64 -14.11
CA LEU A 186 -16.38 -15.74 -14.59
C LEU A 186 -16.95 -15.42 -15.97
N ASP A 187 -17.22 -16.46 -16.77
CA ASP A 187 -18.18 -16.35 -17.88
C ASP A 187 -19.60 -16.52 -17.35
N LEU A 188 -20.46 -15.52 -17.60
CA LEU A 188 -21.90 -15.60 -17.41
C LEU A 188 -22.63 -15.41 -18.75
N GLU A 189 -22.93 -16.53 -19.42
CA GLU A 189 -23.69 -16.58 -20.68
C GLU A 189 -23.04 -15.79 -21.84
N GLY A 190 -21.71 -15.87 -21.98
CA GLY A 190 -20.92 -15.13 -22.96
C GLY A 190 -20.61 -13.69 -22.53
N THR A 191 -20.50 -13.44 -21.23
CA THR A 191 -20.21 -12.11 -20.66
C THR A 191 -19.23 -12.22 -19.50
N THR A 192 -18.13 -11.47 -19.57
CA THR A 192 -17.13 -11.35 -18.50
C THR A 192 -17.76 -10.74 -17.25
N ALA A 193 -17.81 -11.50 -16.16
CA ALA A 193 -18.37 -11.08 -14.88
C ALA A 193 -17.27 -10.97 -13.81
N VAL A 194 -17.19 -9.79 -13.19
CA VAL A 194 -16.22 -9.45 -12.14
C VAL A 194 -16.99 -9.22 -10.83
N PRO A 195 -16.87 -10.08 -9.80
CA PRO A 195 -17.71 -10.01 -8.60
C PRO A 195 -17.44 -8.81 -7.68
N ALA A 196 -16.19 -8.35 -7.63
CA ALA A 196 -15.70 -7.29 -6.74
C ALA A 196 -14.46 -6.59 -7.34
N ASP A 197 -14.11 -5.42 -6.79
CA ASP A 197 -12.83 -4.78 -7.07
C ASP A 197 -11.65 -5.64 -6.57
N PRO A 198 -10.44 -5.51 -7.13
CA PRO A 198 -9.27 -6.25 -6.66
C PRO A 198 -8.88 -5.92 -5.21
N GLU A 199 -8.44 -6.94 -4.48
CA GLU A 199 -8.03 -6.88 -3.06
C GLU A 199 -6.78 -7.77 -2.83
N PHE A 200 -6.01 -7.50 -1.78
CA PHE A 200 -4.85 -8.32 -1.37
C PHE A 200 -5.27 -9.59 -0.61
N GLY A 201 -4.49 -10.67 -0.71
CA GLY A 201 -4.72 -11.93 0.03
C GLY A 201 -5.86 -12.83 -0.50
N VAL A 202 -6.67 -12.37 -1.47
CA VAL A 202 -7.95 -13.03 -1.83
C VAL A 202 -7.86 -14.23 -2.77
N SER A 203 -6.67 -14.63 -3.25
CA SER A 203 -6.54 -15.63 -4.32
C SER A 203 -5.36 -16.60 -4.17
N GLU A 204 -5.42 -17.44 -3.14
CA GLU A 204 -4.46 -18.51 -2.81
C GLU A 204 -3.82 -19.18 -4.03
N HIS A 205 -4.55 -19.95 -4.85
CA HIS A 205 -3.95 -20.74 -5.94
C HIS A 205 -3.17 -19.90 -6.97
N VAL A 206 -3.75 -18.80 -7.44
CA VAL A 206 -3.13 -17.98 -8.51
C VAL A 206 -1.97 -17.13 -7.96
N ALA A 207 -2.05 -16.69 -6.70
CA ALA A 207 -0.94 -16.09 -5.98
C ALA A 207 0.22 -17.10 -5.81
N SER A 208 -0.07 -18.33 -5.37
CA SER A 208 0.95 -19.37 -5.21
C SER A 208 1.65 -19.75 -6.53
N VAL A 209 0.95 -19.76 -7.67
CA VAL A 209 1.59 -19.95 -8.99
C VAL A 209 2.57 -18.81 -9.30
N LEU A 210 2.18 -17.55 -9.07
CA LEU A 210 3.04 -16.38 -9.28
C LEU A 210 4.25 -16.38 -8.34
N LEU A 211 4.05 -16.66 -7.06
CA LEU A 211 5.11 -16.72 -6.05
C LEU A 211 6.08 -17.87 -6.32
N ALA A 212 5.58 -19.06 -6.70
CA ALA A 212 6.41 -20.18 -7.11
C ALA A 212 7.23 -19.86 -8.37
N ALA A 213 6.65 -19.18 -9.35
CA ALA A 213 7.37 -18.74 -10.55
C ALA A 213 8.50 -17.74 -10.20
N ARG A 214 8.23 -16.79 -9.29
CA ARG A 214 9.24 -15.84 -8.78
C ARG A 214 10.34 -16.53 -7.99
N ALA A 215 9.99 -17.49 -7.12
CA ALA A 215 10.97 -18.31 -6.39
C ALA A 215 11.84 -19.16 -7.33
N GLY A 216 11.27 -19.61 -8.47
CA GLY A 216 11.98 -20.27 -9.57
C GLY A 216 12.86 -19.33 -10.43
N GLY A 217 12.86 -18.01 -10.16
CA GLY A 217 13.71 -17.03 -10.83
C GLY A 217 13.03 -16.18 -11.90
N SER A 218 11.70 -16.23 -12.03
CA SER A 218 10.96 -15.34 -12.95
C SER A 218 10.88 -13.90 -12.41
N ASP A 219 11.18 -12.91 -13.25
CA ASP A 219 11.00 -11.48 -12.94
C ASP A 219 9.52 -11.03 -12.97
N ALA A 220 8.59 -11.94 -13.28
CA ALA A 220 7.16 -11.64 -13.36
C ALA A 220 6.61 -11.09 -12.03
N ARG A 221 5.69 -10.12 -12.13
CA ARG A 221 4.93 -9.59 -10.99
C ARG A 221 3.43 -9.76 -11.14
N ALA A 222 2.96 -10.18 -12.30
CA ALA A 222 1.56 -10.46 -12.55
C ALA A 222 1.37 -11.82 -13.23
N THR A 223 0.20 -12.42 -13.02
CA THR A 223 -0.24 -13.61 -13.75
C THR A 223 -1.73 -13.54 -14.08
N LEU A 224 -2.12 -14.14 -15.20
CA LEU A 224 -3.52 -14.34 -15.59
C LEU A 224 -3.73 -15.80 -15.97
N ASN A 225 -4.67 -16.48 -15.30
CA ASN A 225 -5.02 -17.85 -15.67
C ASN A 225 -6.20 -17.90 -16.65
N VAL A 226 -6.08 -18.75 -17.67
CA VAL A 226 -7.08 -19.01 -18.72
C VAL A 226 -7.22 -20.51 -18.97
N ARG A 227 -8.28 -20.90 -19.67
CA ARG A 227 -8.52 -22.26 -20.14
C ARG A 227 -7.34 -22.76 -20.96
N TYR A 228 -6.79 -23.92 -20.59
CA TYR A 228 -5.78 -24.58 -21.40
C TYR A 228 -6.38 -25.15 -22.70
N GLY A 229 -5.62 -25.03 -23.77
CA GLY A 229 -5.83 -25.71 -25.04
C GLY A 229 -4.47 -25.90 -25.74
N PRO A 230 -4.23 -27.03 -26.43
CA PRO A 230 -2.99 -27.21 -27.21
C PRO A 230 -2.82 -26.15 -28.30
N ASP A 231 -3.93 -25.70 -28.87
CA ASP A 231 -4.07 -24.58 -29.80
C ASP A 231 -3.69 -23.24 -29.16
N MET A 232 -4.14 -22.96 -27.93
CA MET A 232 -3.76 -21.77 -27.17
C MET A 232 -2.23 -21.71 -26.94
N VAL A 233 -1.60 -22.85 -26.61
CA VAL A 233 -0.14 -22.95 -26.46
C VAL A 233 0.59 -22.73 -27.79
N GLU A 234 0.07 -23.27 -28.91
CA GLU A 234 0.63 -23.06 -30.24
C GLU A 234 0.57 -21.57 -30.63
N THR A 235 -0.59 -20.92 -30.51
CA THR A 235 -0.75 -19.49 -30.86
C THR A 235 0.12 -18.56 -29.99
N LEU A 236 0.23 -18.81 -28.68
CA LEU A 236 1.14 -18.05 -27.80
C LEU A 236 2.61 -18.24 -28.21
N THR A 237 3.00 -19.46 -28.56
CA THR A 237 4.38 -19.77 -29.00
C THR A 237 4.69 -19.09 -30.35
N ASP A 238 3.75 -19.10 -31.29
CA ASP A 238 3.86 -18.41 -32.59
C ASP A 238 3.89 -16.87 -32.44
N ALA A 239 3.23 -16.32 -31.41
CA ALA A 239 3.33 -14.92 -31.02
C ALA A 239 4.68 -14.55 -30.37
N GLY A 240 5.51 -15.54 -30.03
CA GLY A 240 6.87 -15.36 -29.49
C GLY A 240 7.01 -15.59 -27.99
N HIS A 241 5.97 -16.08 -27.31
CA HIS A 241 6.02 -16.47 -25.91
C HIS A 241 6.71 -17.83 -25.73
N THR A 242 7.27 -18.07 -24.54
CA THR A 242 7.89 -19.35 -24.17
C THR A 242 7.00 -20.08 -23.19
N ALA A 243 6.34 -21.13 -23.68
CA ALA A 243 5.52 -22.01 -22.86
C ALA A 243 6.32 -23.18 -22.26
N VAL A 244 6.01 -23.56 -21.03
CA VAL A 244 6.50 -24.78 -20.37
C VAL A 244 5.40 -25.44 -19.55
N GLU A 245 5.39 -26.78 -19.56
CA GLU A 245 4.47 -27.60 -18.78
C GLU A 245 5.03 -27.87 -17.38
N PHE A 246 4.16 -27.86 -16.37
CA PHE A 246 4.47 -28.38 -15.02
C PHE A 246 3.50 -29.51 -14.64
N ASP A 247 3.94 -30.39 -13.75
CA ASP A 247 3.13 -31.53 -13.29
C ASP A 247 1.99 -31.09 -12.37
N ALA A 248 0.74 -31.38 -12.75
CA ALA A 248 -0.47 -31.06 -11.98
C ALA A 248 -0.70 -31.99 -10.77
N GLU A 249 -0.07 -33.16 -10.73
CA GLU A 249 -0.22 -34.14 -9.64
C GLU A 249 0.90 -34.02 -8.58
N ALA A 250 1.89 -33.17 -8.82
CA ALA A 250 2.98 -32.84 -7.89
C ALA A 250 2.67 -31.61 -7.02
N ASP A 251 3.48 -31.39 -5.97
CA ASP A 251 3.41 -30.17 -5.16
C ASP A 251 3.79 -28.95 -6.04
N LEU A 252 3.03 -27.85 -5.93
CA LEU A 252 3.10 -26.74 -6.88
C LEU A 252 4.47 -26.05 -6.96
N GLU A 253 5.07 -25.73 -5.81
CA GLU A 253 6.38 -25.05 -5.76
C GLU A 253 7.49 -25.83 -6.49
N PRO A 254 7.78 -27.11 -6.16
CA PRO A 254 8.80 -27.86 -6.89
C PRO A 254 8.41 -28.12 -8.35
N ALA A 255 7.13 -28.34 -8.68
CA ALA A 255 6.71 -28.55 -10.07
C ALA A 255 6.99 -27.33 -10.96
N VAL A 256 6.68 -26.12 -10.47
CA VAL A 256 6.97 -24.86 -11.18
C VAL A 256 8.47 -24.56 -11.20
N ALA A 257 9.19 -24.85 -10.11
CA ALA A 257 10.65 -24.65 -10.05
C ALA A 257 11.41 -25.57 -11.02
N ASP A 258 11.02 -26.84 -11.13
CA ASP A 258 11.63 -27.80 -12.07
C ASP A 258 11.34 -27.38 -13.53
N ALA A 259 10.10 -26.95 -13.83
CA ALA A 259 9.73 -26.43 -15.16
C ALA A 259 10.55 -25.19 -15.56
N LEU A 260 10.75 -24.25 -14.63
CA LEU A 260 11.57 -23.05 -14.85
C LEU A 260 13.07 -23.35 -14.85
N ALA A 261 13.55 -24.41 -14.20
CA ALA A 261 14.94 -24.84 -14.31
C ALA A 261 15.28 -25.33 -15.74
N ASP A 262 14.34 -26.01 -16.40
CA ASP A 262 14.47 -26.44 -17.80
C ASP A 262 14.21 -25.29 -18.80
N ARG A 263 13.31 -24.33 -18.47
CA ARG A 263 12.96 -23.17 -19.32
C ARG A 263 12.91 -21.86 -18.50
N PRO A 264 14.07 -21.25 -18.15
CA PRO A 264 14.12 -20.06 -17.29
C PRO A 264 13.53 -18.78 -17.93
N ASP A 265 13.35 -18.80 -19.26
CA ASP A 265 12.79 -17.73 -20.08
C ASP A 265 11.27 -17.87 -20.30
N ALA A 266 10.61 -18.80 -19.62
CA ALA A 266 9.18 -19.03 -19.78
C ALA A 266 8.32 -17.89 -19.18
N ASP A 267 7.46 -17.33 -20.02
CA ASP A 267 6.40 -16.37 -19.67
C ASP A 267 5.00 -17.00 -19.76
N VAL A 268 4.90 -18.29 -20.12
CA VAL A 268 3.67 -19.08 -20.06
C VAL A 268 3.93 -20.39 -19.31
N LEU A 269 3.24 -20.59 -18.20
CA LEU A 269 3.19 -21.87 -17.47
C LEU A 269 1.86 -22.56 -17.79
N TYR A 270 1.84 -23.87 -18.01
CA TYR A 270 0.58 -24.60 -18.16
C TYR A 270 0.66 -26.00 -17.55
N GLN A 271 -0.52 -26.60 -17.33
CA GLN A 271 -0.64 -28.00 -16.94
C GLN A 271 -1.84 -28.64 -17.62
N THR A 272 -1.71 -29.95 -17.93
CA THR A 272 -2.64 -30.69 -18.79
C THR A 272 -3.76 -31.44 -18.03
N GLY A 273 -3.97 -31.08 -16.77
CA GLY A 273 -4.96 -31.67 -15.86
C GLY A 273 -4.46 -32.93 -15.16
N GLY A 274 -5.32 -33.47 -14.30
CA GLY A 274 -5.06 -34.67 -13.50
C GLY A 274 -6.35 -35.24 -12.93
N PHE A 275 -6.28 -36.21 -12.01
CA PHE A 275 -7.50 -36.72 -11.39
C PHE A 275 -8.21 -35.66 -10.53
N GLY A 276 -9.25 -35.03 -11.08
CA GLY A 276 -10.00 -33.96 -10.42
C GLY A 276 -9.40 -32.56 -10.56
N VAL A 277 -8.35 -32.41 -11.37
CA VAL A 277 -7.70 -31.11 -11.67
C VAL A 277 -8.02 -30.71 -13.10
N GLU A 278 -8.60 -29.52 -13.29
CA GLU A 278 -8.86 -28.95 -14.61
C GLU A 278 -7.54 -28.48 -15.27
N PRO A 279 -7.32 -28.72 -16.59
CA PRO A 279 -6.20 -28.13 -17.33
C PRO A 279 -6.28 -26.60 -17.38
N VAL A 280 -5.20 -25.91 -17.00
CA VAL A 280 -5.14 -24.43 -16.92
C VAL A 280 -3.80 -23.93 -17.45
N LEU A 281 -3.84 -22.78 -18.12
CA LEU A 281 -2.67 -22.03 -18.60
C LEU A 281 -2.58 -20.70 -17.84
N TYR A 282 -1.35 -20.27 -17.55
CA TYR A 282 -1.01 -19.07 -16.76
C TYR A 282 -0.04 -18.21 -17.56
N VAL A 283 -0.46 -17.01 -17.94
CA VAL A 283 0.39 -16.01 -18.60
C VAL A 283 1.07 -15.16 -17.53
N LEU A 284 2.40 -15.22 -17.45
CA LEU A 284 3.23 -14.41 -16.57
C LEU A 284 3.58 -13.07 -17.24
N ALA A 285 3.59 -11.97 -16.48
CA ALA A 285 3.91 -10.64 -17.00
C ALA A 285 4.52 -9.70 -15.95
N ALA A 286 5.05 -8.56 -16.42
CA ALA A 286 5.58 -7.49 -15.57
C ALA A 286 4.50 -6.65 -14.85
N ASP A 287 3.27 -6.65 -15.39
CA ASP A 287 2.06 -6.02 -14.82
C ASP A 287 0.78 -6.67 -15.38
N ALA A 288 -0.34 -6.56 -14.65
CA ALA A 288 -1.64 -7.12 -15.01
C ALA A 288 -2.18 -6.58 -16.36
N PRO A 289 -2.08 -5.28 -16.70
CA PRO A 289 -2.42 -4.79 -18.03
C PRO A 289 -1.66 -5.47 -19.17
N THR A 290 -0.46 -5.98 -18.93
CA THR A 290 0.34 -6.70 -19.91
C THR A 290 -0.08 -8.16 -20.03
N ALA A 291 -0.33 -8.86 -18.92
CA ALA A 291 -0.94 -10.21 -18.96
C ALA A 291 -2.29 -10.20 -19.70
N ALA A 292 -3.14 -9.22 -19.41
CA ALA A 292 -4.44 -9.05 -20.07
C ALA A 292 -4.31 -8.71 -21.57
N ARG A 293 -3.26 -7.98 -21.98
CA ARG A 293 -3.01 -7.67 -23.40
C ARG A 293 -2.51 -8.89 -24.18
N ILE A 294 -1.65 -9.72 -23.59
CA ILE A 294 -1.19 -10.98 -24.19
C ILE A 294 -2.40 -11.86 -24.51
N VAL A 295 -3.26 -12.15 -23.51
CA VAL A 295 -4.45 -12.99 -23.68
C VAL A 295 -5.45 -12.46 -24.71
N ARG A 296 -5.56 -11.13 -24.87
CA ARG A 296 -6.43 -10.49 -25.87
C ARG A 296 -5.90 -10.61 -27.32
N GLU A 297 -4.62 -10.92 -27.50
CA GLU A 297 -3.97 -10.96 -28.82
C GLU A 297 -3.88 -12.38 -29.41
N VAL A 298 -4.53 -13.37 -28.74
CA VAL A 298 -4.56 -14.80 -29.09
C VAL A 298 -5.90 -15.23 -29.69
#